data_AF-A0A3D5XBP6-F1
#
_entry.id   AF-A0A3D5XBP6-F1
#
_cell.length_a   1.000
_cell.length_b   1.000
_cell.length_c   1.000
_cell.angle_alpha   90.00
_cell.angle_beta   90.00
_cell.angle_gamma   90.00
#
_symmetry.space_group_name_H-M   'P 1'
#
loop_
_entity.id
_entity.type
_entity.pdbx_description
1 polymer ?
#
loop_
_entity_poly.entity_id
_entity_poly.type
_entity_poly.pdbx_seq_one_letter_code
_entity_poly.pdbx_strand_id
1 'polypeptide(L)' 'MYKRTEIEELKKRVHESRKHIQVIMGPRQVGKTTMVRQLFEDLEMPYLFTSADAVGSNDGVWLEQTWELARLKMRTS' A
#
# COMPACT_ATOMS: atom_id res chain seq x y z
N MET A 1 -11.31 18.38 1.85
CA MET A 1 -11.10 17.06 2.50
C MET A 1 -10.01 17.21 3.55
N TYR A 2 -10.18 16.69 4.76
CA TYR A 2 -9.13 16.74 5.78
C TYR A 2 -7.99 15.79 5.39
N LYS A 3 -6.77 16.31 5.23
CA LYS A 3 -5.55 15.52 5.01
C LYS A 3 -4.80 15.41 6.34
N ARG A 4 -4.48 14.18 6.73
CA ARG A 4 -3.74 13.87 7.95
C ARG A 4 -2.25 14.15 7.76
N THR A 5 -1.58 14.63 8.81
CA THR A 5 -0.14 14.95 8.78
C THR A 5 0.72 13.72 8.50
N GLU A 6 0.27 12.54 8.94
CA GLU A 6 0.95 11.26 8.73
C GLU A 6 1.02 10.86 7.25
N ILE A 7 0.17 11.44 6.38
CA ILE A 7 0.22 11.21 4.93
C ILE A 7 1.54 11.72 4.36
N GLU A 8 2.04 12.87 4.82
CA GLU A 8 3.29 13.44 4.32
C GLU A 8 4.50 12.56 4.68
N GLU A 9 4.50 11.98 5.88
CA GLU A 9 5.52 11.02 6.26
C GLU A 9 5.44 9.75 5.41
N LEU A 10 4.23 9.20 5.21
CA LEU A 10 4.04 8.02 4.38
C LEU A 10 4.45 8.29 2.92
N LYS A 11 4.15 9.48 2.40
CA LYS A 11 4.55 9.93 1.06
C LYS A 11 6.07 9.95 0.94
N LYS A 12 6.78 10.54 1.90
CA LYS A 12 8.25 10.52 1.94
C LYS A 12 8.78 9.08 1.92
N ARG A 13 8.23 8.21 2.77
CA ARG A 13 8.63 6.80 2.89
C ARG A 13 8.40 5.97 1.63
N VAL A 14 7.36 6.27 0.86
CA VAL A 14 7.06 5.57 -0.42
C VAL A 14 8.05 5.96 -1.52
N HIS A 15 8.63 7.17 -1.46
CA HIS A 15 9.65 7.63 -2.42
C HIS A 15 11.08 7.20 -2.04
N GLU A 16 11.29 6.62 -0.86
CA GLU A 16 12.58 6.07 -0.49
C GLU A 16 12.96 4.87 -1.36
N SER A 17 14.25 4.52 -1.37
CA SER A 17 14.72 3.31 -2.06
C SER A 17 13.96 2.08 -1.56
N ARG A 18 13.46 1.25 -2.48
CA ARG A 18 12.64 0.05 -2.23
C ARG A 18 13.43 -1.06 -1.51
N LYS A 19 13.77 -0.83 -0.25
CA LYS A 19 14.53 -1.75 0.63
C LYS A 19 13.74 -2.12 1.88
N HIS A 20 12.62 -1.44 2.14
CA HIS A 20 11.85 -1.57 3.37
C HIS A 20 10.38 -1.87 3.08
N ILE A 21 9.76 -2.64 3.99
CA ILE A 21 8.32 -2.84 4.05
C ILE A 21 7.78 -1.81 5.05
N GLN A 22 6.84 -0.98 4.60
CA GLN A 22 6.17 0.00 5.46
C GLN A 22 4.93 -0.62 6.08
N VAL A 23 4.81 -0.54 7.40
CA VAL A 23 3.68 -1.11 8.16
C VAL A 23 2.92 0.03 8.85
N ILE A 24 1.64 0.17 8.54
CA ILE A 24 0.75 1.16 9.17
C ILE A 24 -0.10 0.45 10.24
N MET A 25 0.29 0.62 11.50
CA MET A 25 -0.39 0.01 12.65
C MET A 25 -1.31 1.03 13.35
N GLY A 26 -2.39 0.54 13.98
CA GLY A 26 -3.21 1.34 14.88
C GLY A 26 -4.57 0.69 15.18
N PRO A 27 -5.36 1.23 16.13
CA PRO A 27 -6.65 0.67 16.53
C PRO A 27 -7.64 0.50 15.36
N ARG A 28 -8.64 -0.36 15.52
CA ARG A 28 -9.71 -0.49 14.50
C ARG A 28 -10.44 0.84 14.34
N GLN A 29 -10.96 1.09 13.13
CA GLN A 29 -11.78 2.26 12.79
C GLN A 29 -11.11 3.65 12.88
N VAL A 30 -9.81 3.73 13.13
CA VAL A 30 -9.08 5.02 13.12
C VAL A 30 -8.80 5.57 11.72
N GLY A 31 -9.31 4.96 10.65
CA GLY A 31 -9.19 5.49 9.28
C GLY A 31 -7.88 5.18 8.54
N LYS A 32 -7.14 4.13 8.91
CA LYS A 32 -5.87 3.74 8.26
C LYS A 32 -6.01 3.52 6.75
N THR A 33 -6.99 2.71 6.33
CA THR A 33 -7.26 2.44 4.91
C THR A 33 -7.66 3.71 4.16
N THR A 34 -8.40 4.60 4.81
CA THR A 34 -8.79 5.90 4.24
C THR A 34 -7.56 6.76 3.98
N MET A 35 -6.61 6.83 4.92
CA MET A 35 -5.36 7.57 4.78
C MET A 35 -4.51 7.07 3.60
N VAL A 36 -4.39 5.74 3.45
CA VAL A 36 -3.65 5.14 2.32
C VAL A 36 -4.34 5.42 0.99
N ARG A 37 -5.68 5.40 0.94
CA ARG A 37 -6.44 5.77 -0.27
C ARG A 37 -6.24 7.23 -0.66
N GLN A 38 -6.21 8.14 0.33
CA GLN A 38 -5.88 9.55 0.07
C GLN A 38 -4.47 9.72 -0.51
N LEU A 39 -3.49 8.93 -0.04
CA LEU A 39 -2.15 8.94 -0.64
C LEU A 39 -2.18 8.48 -2.10
N PHE A 40 -2.97 7.47 -2.45
CA PHE A 40 -3.08 6.97 -3.82
C PHE A 40 -3.65 7.98 -4.81
N GLU A 41 -4.48 8.92 -4.35
CA GLU A 41 -4.99 10.02 -5.20
C GLU A 41 -3.87 10.98 -5.63
N ASP A 42 -2.83 11.13 -4.81
CA ASP A 42 -1.68 12.03 -5.05
C ASP A 42 -0.41 11.27 -5.50
N LEU A 43 -0.51 9.95 -5.74
CA LEU A 43 0.64 9.10 -6.02
C LEU A 43 0.88 8.97 -7.53
N GLU A 44 2.02 9.50 -8.01
CA GLU A 44 2.37 9.46 -9.43
C GLU A 44 2.87 8.08 -9.90
N MET A 45 3.37 7.26 -8.97
CA MET A 45 3.88 5.92 -9.29
C MET A 45 2.77 4.87 -9.32
N PRO A 46 2.89 3.82 -10.18
CA PRO A 46 1.93 2.74 -10.21
C PRO A 46 1.84 2.01 -8.87
N TYR A 47 0.63 1.71 -8.44
CA TYR A 47 0.36 0.93 -7.23
C TYR A 47 -0.63 -0.21 -7.50
N LEU A 48 -0.61 -1.21 -6.60
CA LEU A 48 -1.59 -2.29 -6.53
C LEU A 48 -2.16 -2.32 -5.11
N PHE A 49 -3.47 -2.33 -4.98
CA PHE A 49 -4.17 -2.48 -3.71
C PHE A 49 -4.88 -3.84 -3.68
N THR A 50 -4.63 -4.64 -2.65
CA THR A 50 -5.27 -5.94 -2.44
C THR A 50 -5.76 -6.06 -0.99
N SER A 51 -6.86 -6.77 -0.77
CA SER A 51 -7.34 -7.10 0.58
C SER A 51 -6.98 -8.56 0.91
N ALA A 52 -6.42 -8.76 2.10
CA ALA A 52 -6.16 -10.09 2.64
C ALA A 52 -7.37 -10.69 3.38
N ASP A 53 -8.51 -9.98 3.48
CA ASP A 53 -9.66 -10.41 4.28
C ASP A 53 -10.29 -11.73 3.79
N ALA A 54 -10.16 -12.02 2.49
CA ALA A 54 -10.68 -13.23 1.85
C ALA A 54 -9.61 -14.29 1.56
N VAL A 55 -8.37 -14.06 1.99
CA VAL A 55 -7.24 -14.95 1.71
C VAL A 55 -7.15 -16.02 2.78
N GLY A 56 -7.12 -17.29 2.36
CA GLY A 56 -6.96 -18.41 3.28
C GLY A 56 -5.60 -18.35 4.00
N SER A 57 -5.55 -18.80 5.25
CA SER A 57 -4.38 -18.70 6.14
C SER A 57 -3.11 -19.39 5.65
N ASN A 58 -3.19 -20.19 4.58
CA ASN A 58 -2.09 -21.00 4.05
C ASN A 58 -1.75 -20.68 2.58
N ASP A 59 -2.28 -19.59 2.03
CA ASP A 59 -2.06 -19.23 0.63
C ASP A 59 -0.86 -18.29 0.45
N GLY A 60 0.34 -18.85 0.55
CA GLY A 60 1.58 -18.14 0.22
C GLY A 60 1.69 -17.80 -1.27
N VAL A 61 1.02 -18.56 -2.13
CA VAL A 61 1.00 -18.37 -3.58
C VAL A 61 0.32 -17.04 -3.93
N TRP A 62 -0.78 -16.72 -3.25
CA TRP A 62 -1.47 -15.43 -3.42
C TRP A 62 -0.56 -14.23 -3.17
N LEU A 63 0.30 -14.31 -2.15
CA LEU A 63 1.23 -13.22 -1.82
C LEU A 63 2.27 -13.07 -2.95
N GLU A 64 2.86 -14.18 -3.40
CA GLU A 64 3.82 -14.19 -4.50
C GLU A 64 3.23 -13.60 -5.78
N GLN A 65 2.02 -14.04 -6.17
CA GLN A 65 1.29 -13.52 -7.33
C GLN A 65 1.00 -12.02 -7.21
N THR A 66 0.59 -11.56 -6.03
CA THR A 66 0.35 -10.13 -5.77
C THR A 66 1.63 -9.31 -6.00
N TRP A 67 2.78 -9.81 -5.52
CA TRP A 67 4.06 -9.14 -5.75
C TRP A 67 4.50 -9.15 -7.21
N GLU A 68 4.28 -10.25 -7.93
CA GLU A 68 4.56 -10.33 -9.38
C GLU A 68 3.71 -9.35 -10.18
N LEU A 69 2.41 -9.28 -9.90
CA LEU A 69 1.49 -8.33 -10.53
C LEU A 69 1.92 -6.88 -10.28
N ALA A 70 2.32 -6.55 -9.04
CA ALA A 70 2.84 -5.23 -8.72
C ALA A 70 4.12 -4.90 -9.52
N ARG A 71 5.07 -5.84 -9.61
CA ARG A 71 6.31 -5.68 -10.40
C ARG A 71 6.03 -5.52 -11.89
N LEU A 72 5.11 -6.31 -12.44
CA LEU A 72 4.73 -6.23 -13.85
C LEU A 72 4.12 -4.86 -14.15
N LYS A 73 3.19 -4.40 -13.31
CA LYS A 73 2.57 -3.07 -13.45
C LYS A 73 3.60 -1.95 -13.43
N MET A 74 4.60 -2.03 -12.56
CA MET A 74 5.69 -1.06 -12.47
C MET A 74 6.65 -1.05 -13.66
N ARG A 75 6.68 -2.11 -14.49
CA ARG A 75 7.51 -2.15 -15.71
C ARG A 75 6.79 -1.63 -16.94
N THR A 76 5.46 -1.69 -16.95
CA THR A 76 4.63 -1.41 -18.13
C THR A 76 4.03 0.00 -18.12
N SER A 77 4.04 0.68 -16.96
CA SER A 77 3.66 2.09 -16.82
C SER A 77 4.88 2.99 -16.94
#